data_AF-A0A2A5NUZ0-F1
#
_entry.id   AF-A0A2A5NUZ0-F1
#
_cell.length_a   1.000
_cell.length_b   1.000
_cell.length_c   1.000
_cell.angle_alpha   90.00
_cell.angle_beta   90.00
_cell.angle_gamma   90.00
#
_symmetry.space_group_name_H-M   'P 1'
#
loop_
_entity.id
_entity.type
_entity.pdbx_description
1 polymer ?
#
loop_
_entity_poly.entity_id
_entity_poly.type
_entity_poly.pdbx_seq_one_letter_code
_entity_poly.pdbx_strand_id
1 'polypeptide(L)'
;MWHATAVAGCILVTVKEAFAVAPGLNSVRIVAATTPERDAYGNRHPDVLVAARFERDWLDGVQWTTTESARILNDVTSELQLKQVGVSKTLTPLPLDEQPELQALLSAIDYEELGA
;
A
#
# COMPACT_ATOMS: atom_id res chain seq x y z
N MET A 1 -15.47 6.15 -0.39
CA MET A 1 -15.18 5.76 1.01
C MET A 1 -14.82 4.27 1.13
N TRP A 2 -15.67 3.31 0.74
CA TRP A 2 -15.38 1.85 0.83
C TRP A 2 -14.03 1.41 0.22
N HIS A 3 -13.65 1.96 -0.93
CA HIS A 3 -12.40 1.60 -1.62
C HIS A 3 -11.15 1.83 -0.76
N ALA A 4 -11.06 2.96 -0.05
CA ALA A 4 -9.91 3.28 0.80
C ALA A 4 -9.84 2.35 2.02
N THR A 5 -10.99 2.06 2.64
CA THR A 5 -11.09 1.11 3.76
C THR A 5 -10.68 -0.30 3.34
N ALA A 6 -11.11 -0.76 2.16
CA ALA A 6 -10.74 -2.07 1.64
C ALA A 6 -9.24 -2.18 1.37
N VAL A 7 -8.64 -1.19 0.69
CA VAL A 7 -7.19 -1.13 0.44
C VAL A 7 -6.42 -1.09 1.74
N ALA A 8 -6.82 -0.25 2.70
CA ALA A 8 -6.19 -0.16 4.02
C ALA A 8 -6.28 -1.50 4.78
N GLY A 9 -7.43 -2.18 4.73
CA GLY A 9 -7.62 -3.49 5.33
C GLY A 9 -6.66 -4.53 4.76
N CYS A 10 -6.53 -4.62 3.44
CA CYS A 10 -5.57 -5.52 2.79
C CYS A 10 -4.13 -5.23 3.21
N ILE A 11 -3.71 -3.95 3.19
CA ILE A 11 -2.37 -3.54 3.64
C ILE A 11 -2.11 -3.99 5.07
N LEU A 12 -3.03 -3.72 5.99
CA LEU A 12 -2.86 -4.07 7.41
C LEU A 12 -2.78 -5.59 7.63
N VAL A 13 -3.54 -6.38 6.87
CA VAL A 13 -3.43 -7.85 6.90
C VAL A 13 -2.06 -8.29 6.41
N THR A 14 -1.60 -7.80 5.25
CA THR A 14 -0.27 -8.12 4.70
C THR A 14 0.85 -7.77 5.69
N VAL A 15 0.76 -6.63 6.37
CA VAL A 15 1.76 -6.21 7.39
C VAL A 15 1.77 -7.18 8.58
N LYS A 16 0.59 -7.55 9.10
CA LYS A 16 0.48 -8.51 10.21
C LYS A 16 1.05 -9.88 9.81
N GLU A 17 0.77 -10.33 8.59
CA GLU A 17 1.30 -11.58 8.06
C GLU A 17 2.82 -11.52 7.92
N ALA A 18 3.38 -10.46 7.32
CA ALA A 18 4.82 -10.26 7.18
C ALA A 18 5.54 -10.34 8.55
N PHE A 19 4.98 -9.68 9.56
CA PHE A 19 5.53 -9.72 10.91
C PHE A 19 5.35 -11.07 11.61
N ALA A 20 4.33 -11.84 11.26
CA ALA A 20 4.10 -13.18 11.79
C ALA A 20 5.04 -14.22 11.15
N VAL A 21 5.26 -14.15 9.84
CA VAL A 21 6.12 -15.11 9.11
C VAL A 21 7.61 -14.82 9.32
N ALA A 22 7.98 -13.57 9.61
CA ALA A 22 9.36 -13.17 9.86
C ALA A 22 9.49 -12.41 11.20
N PRO A 23 9.61 -13.11 12.34
CA PRO A 23 9.67 -12.51 13.68
C PRO A 23 10.83 -11.53 13.89
N GLY A 24 11.91 -11.67 13.12
CA GLY A 24 13.07 -10.76 13.18
C GLY A 24 12.89 -9.42 12.45
N LEU A 25 11.81 -9.24 11.68
CA LEU A 25 11.52 -7.96 11.04
C LEU A 25 10.97 -6.97 12.07
N ASN A 26 11.63 -5.82 12.22
CA ASN A 26 11.14 -4.72 13.06
C ASN A 26 10.35 -3.68 12.25
N SER A 27 10.50 -3.68 10.92
CA SER A 27 9.75 -2.78 10.04
C SER A 27 9.43 -3.43 8.70
N VAL A 28 8.39 -2.92 8.05
CA VAL A 28 7.96 -3.32 6.70
C VAL A 28 7.60 -2.08 5.89
N ARG A 29 8.02 -2.04 4.63
CA ARG A 29 7.54 -1.09 3.64
C ARG A 29 6.57 -1.79 2.68
N ILE A 30 5.41 -1.22 2.49
CA ILE A 30 4.36 -1.74 1.60
C ILE A 30 4.07 -0.70 0.52
N VAL A 31 3.94 -1.19 -0.71
CA VAL A 31 3.41 -0.44 -1.84
C VAL A 31 2.17 -1.16 -2.34
N ALA A 32 1.01 -0.51 -2.25
CA ALA A 32 -0.23 -1.00 -2.83
C ALA A 32 -0.43 -0.33 -4.19
N ALA A 33 -0.48 -1.15 -5.24
CA ALA A 33 -0.63 -0.70 -6.62
C ALA A 33 -1.79 -1.43 -7.31
N THR A 34 -2.32 -0.84 -8.38
CA THR A 34 -3.32 -1.50 -9.22
C THR A 34 -2.69 -2.66 -9.98
N THR A 35 -3.51 -3.64 -10.37
CA THR A 35 -3.10 -4.61 -11.38
C THR A 35 -2.89 -3.87 -12.70
N PRO A 36 -1.70 -3.94 -13.30
CA PRO A 36 -1.41 -3.16 -14.49
C PRO A 36 -2.17 -3.72 -15.70
N GLU A 37 -2.98 -2.87 -16.33
CA GLU A 37 -3.52 -3.14 -17.66
C GLU A 37 -2.44 -2.95 -18.73
N ARG A 38 -2.58 -3.67 -19.86
CA ARG A 38 -1.70 -3.45 -21.02
C ARG A 38 -2.12 -2.16 -21.72
N ASP A 39 -1.16 -1.28 -21.95
CA ASP A 39 -1.35 -0.12 -22.82
C ASP A 39 -1.43 -0.54 -24.30
N ALA A 40 -1.68 0.43 -25.19
CA ALA A 40 -1.73 0.19 -26.63
C ALA A 40 -0.41 -0.30 -27.25
N TYR A 41 0.70 -0.21 -26.51
CA TYR A 41 2.04 -0.63 -26.91
C TYR A 41 2.44 -1.97 -26.26
N GLY A 42 1.56 -2.56 -25.44
CA GLY A 42 1.78 -3.83 -24.75
C GLY A 42 2.51 -3.70 -23.41
N ASN A 43 2.84 -2.49 -22.96
CA ASN A 43 3.50 -2.26 -21.67
C ASN A 43 2.50 -2.37 -20.52
N ARG A 44 2.97 -2.82 -19.36
CA ARG A 44 2.20 -2.91 -18.11
C ARG A 44 2.68 -1.81 -17.16
N HIS A 45 1.77 -0.91 -16.78
CA HIS A 45 2.06 0.19 -15.86
C HIS A 45 1.09 0.17 -14.69
N PRO A 46 1.52 -0.21 -13.48
CA PRO A 46 0.64 -0.18 -12.33
C PRO A 46 0.59 1.22 -11.74
N ASP A 47 -0.60 1.62 -11.29
CA ASP A 47 -0.78 2.87 -10.56
C ASP A 47 -0.57 2.62 -9.06
N VAL A 48 0.38 3.32 -8.45
CA VAL A 48 0.59 3.25 -7.00
C VAL A 48 -0.48 4.06 -6.28
N LEU A 49 -1.23 3.41 -5.40
CA LEU A 49 -2.28 4.04 -4.60
C LEU A 49 -1.80 4.44 -3.21
N VAL A 50 -0.95 3.62 -2.60
CA VAL A 50 -0.39 3.83 -1.25
C VAL A 50 1.05 3.34 -1.21
N ALA A 51 1.93 4.13 -0.60
CA ALA A 51 3.24 3.68 -0.14
C ALA A 51 3.36 4.00 1.36
N ALA A 52 3.72 3.01 2.17
CA ALA A 52 3.72 3.16 3.61
C ALA A 52 4.84 2.37 4.29
N ARG A 53 5.29 2.86 5.43
CA ARG A 53 6.22 2.19 6.33
C ARG A 53 5.56 1.93 7.67
N PHE A 54 5.75 0.72 8.18
CA PHE A 54 5.25 0.25 9.47
C PHE A 54 6.41 -0.16 10.36
N GLU A 55 6.33 0.20 11.63
CA GLU A 55 7.20 -0.30 12.69
C GLU A 55 6.41 -1.32 13.51
N ARG A 56 7.00 -2.48 13.83
CA ARG A 56 6.32 -3.58 14.54
C ARG A 56 5.66 -3.09 15.83
N ASP A 57 6.39 -2.36 16.65
CA ASP A 57 5.96 -1.92 17.97
C ASP A 57 4.79 -0.92 17.92
N TRP A 58 4.54 -0.29 16.76
CA TRP A 58 3.42 0.64 16.59
C TRP A 58 2.08 -0.08 16.36
N LEU A 59 2.12 -1.39 16.08
CA LEU A 59 0.91 -2.22 15.98
C LEU A 59 0.42 -2.72 17.35
N ASP A 60 1.21 -2.52 18.41
CA ASP A 60 0.85 -2.98 19.75
C ASP A 60 -0.32 -2.16 20.31
N GLY A 61 -1.33 -2.87 20.82
CA GLY A 61 -2.51 -2.24 21.43
C GLY A 61 -3.55 -1.69 20.43
N VAL A 62 -3.33 -1.85 19.12
CA VAL A 62 -4.30 -1.46 18.09
C VAL A 62 -5.64 -2.15 18.32
N GLN A 63 -6.73 -1.37 18.28
CA GLN A 63 -8.09 -1.84 18.47
C GLN A 63 -8.69 -2.37 17.16
N TRP A 64 -8.19 -3.52 16.70
CA TRP A 64 -8.48 -4.11 15.38
C TRP A 64 -9.95 -4.35 15.07
N THR A 65 -10.77 -4.63 16.09
CA THR A 65 -12.18 -5.01 15.92
C THR A 65 -13.14 -3.83 15.94
N THR A 66 -12.71 -2.68 16.48
CA THR A 66 -13.58 -1.51 16.71
C THR A 66 -13.13 -0.27 15.95
N THR A 67 -11.90 -0.26 15.42
CA THR A 67 -11.34 0.87 14.67
C THR A 67 -11.36 0.58 13.18
N GLU A 68 -11.80 1.57 12.40
CA GLU A 68 -11.86 1.48 10.94
C GLU A 68 -10.45 1.43 10.32
N SER A 69 -10.27 0.62 9.27
CA SER A 69 -8.96 0.30 8.72
C SER A 69 -8.20 1.49 8.16
N ALA A 70 -8.87 2.45 7.50
CA ALA A 70 -8.18 3.65 7.03
C ALA A 70 -7.69 4.51 8.20
N ARG A 71 -8.44 4.60 9.30
CA ARG A 71 -7.95 5.22 10.54
C ARG A 71 -6.74 4.49 11.10
N ILE A 72 -6.80 3.17 11.26
CA ILE A 72 -5.65 2.38 11.75
C ILE A 72 -4.42 2.65 10.86
N LEU A 73 -4.58 2.59 9.54
CA LEU A 73 -3.50 2.85 8.59
C LEU A 73 -2.83 4.21 8.84
N ASN A 74 -3.59 5.28 9.07
CA ASN A 74 -3.02 6.60 9.36
C ASN A 74 -2.31 6.64 10.72
N ASP A 75 -2.84 5.97 11.73
CA ASP A 75 -2.35 6.05 13.11
C ASP A 75 -1.06 5.22 13.32
N VAL A 76 -0.85 4.14 12.56
CA VAL A 76 0.24 3.15 12.81
C VAL A 76 1.40 3.18 11.81
N THR A 77 1.35 4.09 10.82
CA THR A 77 2.43 4.25 9.84
C THR A 77 3.44 5.30 10.27
N SER A 78 4.73 4.98 10.18
CA SER A 78 5.82 5.95 10.40
C SER A 78 6.08 6.83 9.17
N GLU A 79 5.77 6.32 7.97
CA GLU A 79 5.77 7.06 6.72
C GLU A 79 4.52 6.67 5.93
N LEU A 80 3.80 7.65 5.37
CA LEU A 80 2.59 7.40 4.57
C LEU A 80 2.51 8.37 3.39
N GLN A 81 2.56 7.83 2.18
CA GLN A 81 2.23 8.53 0.95
C GLN A 81 0.93 7.96 0.38
N LEU A 82 -0.08 8.81 0.26
CA LEU A 82 -1.32 8.52 -0.44
C LEU A 82 -1.89 9.83 -0.99
N LYS A 83 -2.69 9.74 -2.05
CA LYS A 83 -3.43 10.88 -2.57
C LYS A 83 -4.92 10.59 -2.54
N GLN A 84 -5.68 11.50 -1.95
CA GLN A 84 -7.14 11.42 -1.88
C GLN A 84 -7.79 12.69 -2.43
N VAL A 85 -8.81 12.53 -3.28
CA VAL A 85 -9.54 13.65 -3.89
C VAL A 85 -11.03 13.61 -3.59
N GLY A 86 -11.63 14.80 -3.59
CA GLY A 86 -13.07 15.00 -3.42
C GLY A 86 -13.59 14.72 -2.01
N VAL A 87 -14.90 14.92 -1.83
CA VAL A 87 -15.60 14.73 -0.54
C VAL A 87 -15.58 13.25 -0.11
N SER A 88 -15.55 12.33 -1.08
CA SER A 88 -15.53 10.88 -0.83
C SER A 88 -14.16 10.32 -0.45
N LYS A 89 -13.12 11.16 -0.42
CA LYS A 89 -11.71 10.81 -0.14
C LYS A 89 -11.26 9.62 -0.98
N THR A 90 -11.51 9.68 -2.28
CA THR A 90 -11.19 8.58 -3.20
C THR A 90 -9.68 8.51 -3.40
N LEU A 91 -9.10 7.33 -3.21
CA LEU A 91 -7.69 7.08 -3.50
C LEU A 91 -7.44 7.30 -4.99
N THR A 92 -6.40 8.06 -5.29
CA THR A 92 -5.94 8.32 -6.67
C THR A 92 -4.47 7.98 -6.78
N PRO A 93 -4.00 7.64 -7.99
CA PRO A 93 -2.59 7.34 -8.22
C PRO A 93 -1.66 8.46 -7.69
N LEU A 94 -0.57 8.04 -7.06
CA LEU A 94 0.53 8.92 -6.68
C LEU A 94 1.26 9.41 -7.95
N PRO A 95 1.62 10.69 -8.04
CA PRO A 95 2.53 11.15 -9.10
C PRO A 95 3.90 10.52 -8.86
N LEU A 96 4.31 9.62 -9.75
CA LEU A 96 5.59 8.91 -9.62
C LEU A 96 6.77 9.73 -10.12
N ASP A 97 6.53 10.78 -10.92
CA ASP A 97 7.56 11.63 -11.54
C ASP A 97 8.55 12.21 -10.52
N GLU A 98 8.09 12.41 -9.28
CA GLU A 98 8.87 12.95 -8.16
C GLU A 98 9.34 11.86 -7.18
N GLN A 99 9.11 10.58 -7.47
CA GLN A 99 9.38 9.44 -6.59
C GLN A 99 10.27 8.39 -7.29
N PRO A 100 11.57 8.67 -7.51
CA PRO A 100 12.46 7.79 -8.28
C PRO A 100 12.64 6.41 -7.63
N GLU A 101 12.58 6.33 -6.30
CA GLU A 101 12.68 5.06 -5.57
C GLU A 101 11.45 4.16 -5.80
N LEU A 102 10.25 4.74 -5.87
CA LEU A 102 9.04 4.01 -6.22
C LEU A 102 9.08 3.54 -7.68
N GLN A 103 9.55 4.40 -8.60
CA GLN A 103 9.73 3.99 -10.01
C GLN A 103 10.71 2.82 -10.13
N ALA A 104 11.83 2.87 -9.40
CA ALA A 104 12.82 1.80 -9.41
C ALA A 104 12.23 0.48 -8.86
N LEU A 105 11.44 0.54 -7.79
CA LEU A 105 10.73 -0.62 -7.24
C LEU A 105 9.78 -1.23 -8.27
N LEU A 106 8.94 -0.40 -8.90
CA LEU A 106 7.98 -0.88 -9.90
C LEU A 106 8.66 -1.47 -11.13
N SER A 107 9.80 -0.91 -11.54
CA SER A 107 10.57 -1.39 -12.68
C SER A 107 11.25 -2.75 -12.41
N ALA A 108 11.42 -3.12 -11.14
CA ALA A 108 12.03 -4.38 -10.75
C ALA A 108 11.03 -5.55 -10.65
N ILE A 109 9.73 -5.27 -10.74
CA ILE A 109 8.67 -6.28 -10.66
C ILE A 109 8.47 -6.92 -12.05
N ASP A 110 8.51 -8.25 -12.10
CA ASP A 110 8.05 -9.00 -13.27
C ASP A 110 6.53 -9.17 -13.22
N TYR A 111 5.84 -8.36 -14.03
CA TYR A 111 4.37 -8.36 -14.08
C TYR A 111 3.79 -9.55 -14.85
N GLU A 112 4.59 -10.32 -15.60
CA GLU A 112 4.10 -11.52 -16.27
C GLU A 112 3.96 -12.69 -15.30
N GLU A 113 4.80 -12.76 -14.27
CA GLU A 113 4.72 -13.77 -13.20
C GLU A 113 3.52 -13.54 -12.27
N LEU A 114 3.05 -12.29 -12.16
CA LEU A 114 1.94 -11.92 -11.27
C LEU A 114 0.55 -12.36 -11.78
N GLY A 115 0.47 -13.00 -12.94
CA GLY A 115 -0.76 -13.64 -13.43
C GLY A 115 -1.92 -12.67 -13.58
N ALA A 116 -1.88 -11.86 -14.64
CA ALA A 116 -3.00 -11.04 -15.10
C ALA A 116 -3.45 -11.47 -16.48
#